data_AF-A0A5C5Z8X0-F1
#
_entry.id   AF-A0A5C5Z8X0-F1
#
_cell.length_a   1.000
_cell.length_b   1.000
_cell.length_c   1.000
_cell.angle_alpha   90.00
_cell.angle_beta   90.00
_cell.angle_gamma   90.00
#
_symmetry.space_group_name_H-M   'P 1'
#
loop_
_entity.id
_entity.type
_entity.pdbx_description
1 polymer ?
#
loop_
_entity_poly.entity_id
_entity_poly.type
_entity_poly.pdbx_seq_one_letter_code
_entity_poly.pdbx_strand_id
1 'polypeptide(L)'
;MTSLPIVDRPTSRRHGRMRTYAMHAYRMGLLAVIVGLVHAEHRWFTAQKRGQTSESVAIDKVLPLFPNAASLGPFNPDHGGQTVLNSAGESLGFVVQTSPESDDVIGFSGPINTLVAFGTDNRICGMTVLRSGDTREHTEDVIHNESFMKSLHGLNWQQASAADVDSVSGATLTSMSVIDGIRRRLGGANPSSRFSDPITIQEASAFFSAATGLEPDPQKPSMWNVIDPSGAELGKLFRTSPHADQMIGYQGPTDTLVAMDNQGRVLGAAIRQSFDNEPYVRYVKEDRYFFNLFKGFTLTDVSSLDMVDAGIEGVSGATKTSTTVAEALIYTAKQIELEQPLTQREPESWLSFSGRDYGTATVVLLSLVVALTHLRGKRWVRIGLQFVLIVYLGFINADMLSQAQAVGWTQNGIAWKAAPALVLLTIAALVCPIVTGRQVYCTHLCPFGAMQDWARRVPLRLRVPRVVDRTLRLVPAVLLIVVVSVAMLHLPLSLVGIEPFDAFVFRIAGWATITVAIVGLVASLFVPMAYCHYGCPTGAVLGYVRLTGSSGRWNRRDTLATCLTIFAFAVYVS
;
A
#
# COMPACT_ATOMS: atom_id res chain seq x y z
N MET A 1 -29.95 74.64 -28.56
CA MET A 1 -30.00 73.55 -27.57
C MET A 1 -30.28 72.26 -28.31
N THR A 2 -29.23 71.50 -28.63
CA THR A 2 -29.31 70.20 -29.29
C THR A 2 -28.76 69.17 -28.32
N SER A 3 -29.64 68.32 -27.80
CA SER A 3 -29.33 67.24 -26.86
C SER A 3 -28.60 66.11 -27.59
N LEU A 4 -27.44 65.73 -27.06
CA LEU A 4 -26.69 64.54 -27.48
C LEU A 4 -27.39 63.27 -26.98
N PRO A 5 -27.41 62.17 -27.77
CA PRO A 5 -27.97 60.91 -27.33
C PRO A 5 -27.05 60.23 -26.30
N ILE A 6 -27.64 59.82 -25.18
CA ILE A 6 -26.99 59.00 -24.15
C ILE A 6 -26.80 57.59 -24.71
N VAL A 7 -25.54 57.15 -24.83
CA VAL A 7 -25.21 55.76 -25.18
C VAL A 7 -25.40 54.90 -23.93
N ASP A 8 -26.44 54.07 -23.93
CA ASP A 8 -26.64 53.03 -22.92
C ASP A 8 -25.46 52.04 -22.93
N ARG A 9 -24.79 51.90 -21.79
CA ARG A 9 -23.76 50.87 -21.58
C ARG A 9 -24.45 49.49 -21.46
N PRO A 10 -24.06 48.48 -22.23
CA PRO A 10 -24.71 47.18 -22.16
C PRO A 10 -24.41 46.47 -20.83
N THR A 11 -25.46 46.09 -20.12
CA THR A 11 -25.51 45.27 -18.89
C THR A 11 -25.14 43.78 -19.13
N SER A 12 -24.69 43.41 -20.33
CA SER A 12 -24.52 42.01 -20.79
C SER A 12 -23.21 41.31 -20.35
N ARG A 13 -22.23 42.03 -19.76
CA ARG A 13 -20.94 41.43 -19.39
C ARG A 13 -21.00 40.44 -18.23
N ARG A 14 -21.94 40.59 -17.29
CA ARG A 14 -22.01 39.77 -16.05
C ARG A 14 -22.60 38.37 -16.32
N HIS A 15 -23.63 38.28 -17.16
CA HIS A 15 -24.28 37.02 -17.55
C HIS A 15 -23.34 36.08 -18.34
N GLY A 16 -22.47 36.62 -19.19
CA GLY A 16 -21.49 35.83 -19.94
C GLY A 16 -20.40 35.18 -19.07
N ARG A 17 -19.98 35.85 -17.99
CA ARG A 17 -18.99 35.30 -17.04
C ARG A 17 -19.56 34.17 -16.19
N MET A 18 -20.78 34.33 -15.66
CA MET A 18 -21.42 33.31 -14.82
C MET A 18 -21.65 32.00 -15.58
N ARG A 19 -22.13 32.08 -16.83
CA ARG A 19 -22.29 30.90 -17.71
C ARG A 19 -20.95 30.21 -18.02
N THR A 20 -19.88 30.98 -18.15
CA THR A 20 -18.53 30.45 -18.39
C THR A 20 -18.02 29.68 -17.19
N TYR A 21 -18.18 30.21 -15.98
CA TYR A 21 -17.81 29.50 -14.74
C TYR A 21 -18.69 28.28 -14.48
N ALA A 22 -20.00 28.36 -14.71
CA ALA A 22 -20.91 27.22 -14.56
C ALA A 22 -20.54 26.05 -15.49
N MET A 23 -20.29 26.33 -16.77
CA MET A 23 -19.81 25.32 -17.71
C MET A 23 -18.45 24.75 -17.31
N HIS A 24 -17.56 25.58 -16.79
CA HIS A 24 -16.26 25.10 -16.34
C HIS A 24 -16.38 24.19 -15.10
N ALA A 25 -17.22 24.56 -14.14
CA ALA A 25 -17.56 23.73 -12.98
C ALA A 25 -18.17 22.39 -13.41
N TYR A 26 -19.06 22.40 -14.41
CA TYR A 26 -19.60 21.17 -15.01
C TYR A 26 -18.50 20.25 -15.57
N ARG A 27 -17.55 20.79 -16.33
CA ARG A 27 -16.42 20.01 -16.88
C ARG A 27 -15.54 19.41 -15.79
N MET A 28 -15.25 20.19 -14.75
CA MET A 28 -14.50 19.71 -13.58
C MET A 28 -15.28 18.63 -12.83
N GLY A 29 -16.59 18.81 -12.69
CA GLY A 29 -17.49 17.82 -12.10
C GLY A 29 -17.47 16.50 -12.85
N LEU A 30 -17.57 16.51 -14.19
CA LEU A 30 -17.51 15.28 -14.98
C LEU A 30 -16.18 14.54 -14.81
N LEU A 31 -15.05 15.26 -14.82
CA LEU A 31 -13.75 14.65 -14.59
C LEU A 31 -13.66 14.04 -13.18
N ALA A 32 -14.10 14.77 -12.16
CA ALA A 32 -14.11 14.29 -10.78
C ALA A 32 -15.01 13.06 -10.60
N VAL A 33 -16.17 13.03 -11.26
CA VAL A 33 -17.09 11.87 -11.24
C VAL A 33 -16.44 10.66 -11.91
N ILE A 34 -15.80 10.81 -13.08
CA ILE A 34 -15.09 9.70 -13.74
C ILE A 34 -13.99 9.16 -12.84
N VAL A 35 -13.18 10.03 -12.22
CA VAL A 35 -12.12 9.64 -11.28
C VAL A 35 -12.71 8.89 -10.09
N GLY A 36 -13.81 9.40 -9.50
CA GLY A 36 -14.49 8.75 -8.38
C GLY A 36 -15.07 7.38 -8.74
N LEU A 37 -15.67 7.23 -9.93
CA LEU A 37 -16.21 5.96 -10.42
C LEU A 37 -15.11 4.94 -10.67
N VAL A 38 -14.01 5.32 -11.31
CA VAL A 38 -12.85 4.43 -11.52
C VAL A 38 -12.26 3.98 -10.18
N HIS A 39 -12.15 4.89 -9.21
CA HIS A 39 -11.65 4.54 -7.87
C HIS A 39 -12.59 3.55 -7.16
N ALA A 40 -13.89 3.83 -7.15
CA ALA A 40 -14.89 2.98 -6.51
C ALA A 40 -14.93 1.59 -7.15
N GLU A 41 -14.96 1.52 -8.48
CA GLU A 41 -14.94 0.27 -9.25
C GLU A 41 -13.67 -0.54 -8.98
N HIS A 42 -12.52 0.12 -8.90
CA HIS A 42 -11.27 -0.56 -8.59
C HIS A 42 -11.22 -1.15 -7.17
N ARG A 43 -11.82 -0.47 -6.18
CA ARG A 43 -11.96 -1.02 -4.82
C ARG A 43 -12.80 -2.30 -4.83
N TRP A 44 -13.93 -2.31 -5.54
CA TRP A 44 -14.78 -3.49 -5.68
C TRP A 44 -14.09 -4.65 -6.40
N PHE A 45 -13.44 -4.38 -7.52
CA PHE A 45 -12.67 -5.39 -8.26
C PHE A 45 -11.59 -6.03 -7.39
N THR A 46 -10.83 -5.23 -6.64
CA THR A 46 -9.77 -5.72 -5.75
C THR A 46 -10.35 -6.58 -4.62
N ALA A 47 -11.48 -6.18 -4.06
CA ALA A 47 -12.20 -6.98 -3.07
C ALA A 47 -12.68 -8.32 -3.64
N GLN A 48 -13.22 -8.35 -4.87
CA GLN A 48 -13.60 -9.61 -5.52
C GLN A 48 -12.40 -10.52 -5.78
N LYS A 49 -11.28 -9.96 -6.25
CA LYS A 49 -10.05 -10.72 -6.48
C LYS A 49 -9.55 -11.38 -5.20
N ARG A 50 -9.61 -10.67 -4.07
CA ARG A 50 -9.31 -11.23 -2.74
C ARG A 50 -10.27 -12.37 -2.40
N GLY A 51 -11.55 -12.18 -2.63
CA GLY A 51 -12.56 -13.22 -2.42
C GLY A 51 -12.33 -14.49 -3.23
N GLN A 52 -11.82 -14.37 -4.47
CA GLN A 52 -11.46 -15.52 -5.31
C GLN A 52 -10.26 -16.31 -4.79
N THR A 53 -9.32 -15.64 -4.09
CA THR A 53 -8.17 -16.30 -3.46
C THR A 53 -8.48 -16.84 -2.07
N SER A 54 -9.53 -16.35 -1.42
CA SER A 54 -9.97 -16.83 -0.10
C SER A 54 -10.74 -18.15 -0.20
N GLU A 55 -10.73 -18.91 0.88
CA GLU A 55 -11.55 -20.13 1.00
C GLU A 55 -13.05 -19.79 0.86
N SER A 56 -13.79 -20.58 0.09
CA SER A 56 -15.22 -20.34 -0.12
C SER A 56 -16.02 -20.67 1.14
N VAL A 57 -16.81 -19.72 1.64
CA VAL A 57 -17.66 -19.93 2.82
C VAL A 57 -19.01 -20.49 2.38
N ALA A 58 -19.33 -21.69 2.83
CA ALA A 58 -20.63 -22.29 2.60
C ALA A 58 -21.68 -21.75 3.59
N ILE A 59 -22.93 -21.62 3.12
CA ILE A 59 -24.01 -20.95 3.88
C ILE A 59 -24.36 -21.71 5.18
N ASP A 60 -24.17 -23.03 5.21
CA ASP A 60 -24.34 -23.89 6.38
C ASP A 60 -23.44 -23.48 7.56
N LYS A 61 -22.25 -22.94 7.27
CA LYS A 61 -21.34 -22.39 8.29
C LYS A 61 -21.79 -21.04 8.84
N VAL A 62 -22.63 -20.32 8.09
CA VAL A 62 -23.11 -18.98 8.47
C VAL A 62 -24.43 -19.05 9.24
N LEU A 63 -25.28 -20.05 8.95
CA LEU A 63 -26.58 -20.24 9.61
C LEU A 63 -26.53 -20.24 11.16
N PRO A 64 -25.53 -20.86 11.83
CA PRO A 64 -25.43 -20.80 13.28
C PRO A 64 -25.19 -19.39 13.82
N LEU A 65 -24.57 -18.51 13.02
CA LEU A 65 -24.25 -17.13 13.39
C LEU A 65 -25.39 -16.17 13.02
N PHE A 66 -26.08 -16.47 11.91
CA PHE A 66 -27.22 -15.72 11.40
C PHE A 66 -28.34 -16.68 11.00
N PRO A 67 -29.30 -16.99 11.90
CA PRO A 67 -30.34 -17.99 11.63
C PRO A 67 -31.22 -17.70 10.42
N ASN A 68 -31.37 -16.42 10.05
CA ASN A 68 -32.16 -15.97 8.90
C ASN A 68 -31.31 -15.78 7.62
N ALA A 69 -30.05 -16.20 7.61
CA ALA A 69 -29.20 -16.09 6.43
C ALA A 69 -29.67 -17.01 5.31
N ALA A 70 -29.80 -16.45 4.11
CA ALA A 70 -30.15 -17.17 2.90
C ALA A 70 -29.00 -17.21 1.89
N SER A 71 -28.16 -16.17 1.85
CA SER A 71 -27.02 -16.10 0.93
C SER A 71 -25.91 -15.19 1.45
N LEU A 72 -24.72 -15.32 0.85
CA LEU A 72 -23.60 -14.41 1.02
C LEU A 72 -23.48 -13.52 -0.21
N GLY A 73 -23.39 -12.21 0.03
CA GLY A 73 -23.12 -11.22 -1.00
C GLY A 73 -21.67 -11.26 -1.51
N PRO A 74 -21.35 -10.40 -2.48
CA PRO A 74 -19.99 -10.22 -2.97
C PRO A 74 -19.05 -9.72 -1.85
N PHE A 75 -17.75 -9.86 -2.04
CA PHE A 75 -16.78 -9.29 -1.12
C PHE A 75 -16.87 -7.75 -1.14
N ASN A 76 -17.13 -7.15 0.01
CA ASN A 76 -17.31 -5.71 0.12
C ASN A 76 -15.99 -5.05 0.56
N PRO A 77 -15.48 -4.04 -0.20
CA PRO A 77 -14.24 -3.35 0.13
C PRO A 77 -14.30 -2.49 1.41
N ASP A 78 -15.49 -2.18 1.94
CA ASP A 78 -15.61 -1.31 3.12
C ASP A 78 -15.36 -2.07 4.44
N HIS A 79 -15.75 -3.33 4.51
CA HIS A 79 -15.52 -4.19 5.69
C HIS A 79 -14.58 -5.38 5.41
N GLY A 80 -14.11 -5.55 4.16
CA GLY A 80 -13.11 -6.55 3.80
C GLY A 80 -13.59 -8.00 3.90
N GLY A 81 -14.89 -8.25 3.80
CA GLY A 81 -15.53 -9.57 3.94
C GLY A 81 -16.79 -9.68 3.10
N GLN A 82 -17.67 -10.65 3.39
CA GLN A 82 -18.93 -10.85 2.66
C GLN A 82 -20.13 -10.40 3.49
N THR A 83 -21.06 -9.68 2.87
CA THR A 83 -22.33 -9.31 3.51
C THR A 83 -23.23 -10.53 3.62
N VAL A 84 -23.88 -10.74 4.77
CA VAL A 84 -24.85 -11.83 4.97
C VAL A 84 -26.25 -11.30 4.67
N LEU A 85 -26.98 -11.99 3.79
CA LEU A 85 -28.29 -11.55 3.31
C LEU A 85 -29.39 -12.53 3.70
N ASN A 86 -30.55 -12.02 4.09
CA ASN A 86 -31.75 -12.82 4.30
C ASN A 86 -32.46 -13.18 2.97
N SER A 87 -33.55 -13.93 3.02
CA SER A 87 -34.32 -14.33 1.84
C SER A 87 -34.99 -13.16 1.10
N ALA A 88 -35.15 -12.01 1.76
CA ALA A 88 -35.64 -10.76 1.18
C ALA A 88 -34.51 -9.88 0.58
N GLY A 89 -33.24 -10.29 0.72
CA GLY A 89 -32.07 -9.52 0.26
C GLY A 89 -31.62 -8.41 1.22
N GLU A 90 -32.13 -8.38 2.45
CA GLU A 90 -31.73 -7.41 3.47
C GLU A 90 -30.44 -7.86 4.18
N SER A 91 -29.57 -6.91 4.52
CA SER A 91 -28.33 -7.17 5.24
C SER A 91 -28.60 -7.52 6.70
N LEU A 92 -28.11 -8.69 7.13
CA LEU A 92 -28.10 -9.13 8.53
C LEU A 92 -26.80 -8.74 9.25
N GLY A 93 -25.78 -8.33 8.50
CA GLY A 93 -24.42 -8.14 8.98
C GLY A 93 -23.40 -8.56 7.92
N PHE A 94 -22.18 -8.86 8.35
CA PHE A 94 -21.13 -9.37 7.48
C PHE A 94 -20.21 -10.36 8.20
N VAL A 95 -19.47 -11.13 7.42
CA VAL A 95 -18.50 -12.10 7.92
C VAL A 95 -17.11 -11.85 7.32
N VAL A 96 -16.08 -12.08 8.12
CA VAL A 96 -14.66 -12.00 7.72
C VAL A 96 -13.95 -13.29 8.11
N GLN A 97 -13.05 -13.77 7.26
CA GLN A 97 -12.17 -14.91 7.54
C GLN A 97 -10.83 -14.42 8.08
N THR A 98 -10.19 -15.15 8.99
CA THR A 98 -8.83 -14.80 9.47
C THR A 98 -7.75 -15.16 8.45
N SER A 99 -7.97 -16.19 7.63
CA SER A 99 -7.10 -16.54 6.50
C SER A 99 -7.26 -15.57 5.32
N PRO A 100 -6.18 -15.23 4.58
CA PRO A 100 -4.80 -15.71 4.74
C PRO A 100 -3.94 -14.88 5.70
N GLU A 101 -4.49 -13.82 6.31
CA GLU A 101 -3.73 -12.87 7.14
C GLU A 101 -3.12 -13.48 8.41
N SER A 102 -3.66 -14.59 8.89
CA SER A 102 -3.20 -15.28 10.10
C SER A 102 -2.71 -16.71 9.88
N ASP A 103 -2.38 -17.09 8.64
CA ASP A 103 -1.97 -18.47 8.34
C ASP A 103 -0.61 -18.84 8.98
N ASP A 104 0.17 -17.84 9.42
CA ASP A 104 1.41 -17.98 10.19
C ASP A 104 1.18 -18.15 11.71
N VAL A 105 -0.05 -17.95 12.20
CA VAL A 105 -0.41 -18.15 13.60
C VAL A 105 -0.77 -19.61 13.85
N ILE A 106 0.11 -20.34 14.53
CA ILE A 106 -0.03 -21.78 14.77
C ILE A 106 -0.68 -22.07 16.14
N GLY A 107 -1.74 -22.88 16.16
CA GLY A 107 -2.36 -23.41 17.37
C GLY A 107 -1.53 -24.51 18.03
N PHE A 108 -2.18 -25.54 18.58
CA PHE A 108 -1.47 -26.68 19.16
C PHE A 108 -0.81 -27.55 18.07
N SER A 109 -1.47 -27.79 16.93
CA SER A 109 -0.90 -28.56 15.80
C SER A 109 -0.82 -27.82 14.46
N GLY A 110 -1.59 -26.74 14.26
CA GLY A 110 -1.64 -26.06 12.96
C GLY A 110 -2.44 -24.75 12.97
N PRO A 111 -2.51 -24.04 11.84
CA PRO A 111 -3.22 -22.77 11.74
C PRO A 111 -4.74 -22.96 11.72
N ILE A 112 -5.48 -21.93 12.15
CA ILE A 112 -6.94 -21.95 12.25
C ILE A 112 -7.54 -20.82 11.42
N ASN A 113 -8.39 -21.17 10.46
CA ASN A 113 -9.20 -20.22 9.71
C ASN A 113 -10.56 -20.03 10.40
N THR A 114 -10.71 -18.90 11.08
CA THR A 114 -11.92 -18.53 11.82
C THR A 114 -12.77 -17.57 10.99
N LEU A 115 -14.07 -17.84 10.91
CA LEU A 115 -15.07 -16.94 10.38
C LEU A 115 -15.66 -16.12 11.54
N VAL A 116 -15.42 -14.81 11.52
CA VAL A 116 -15.96 -13.87 12.51
C VAL A 116 -17.16 -13.16 11.93
N ALA A 117 -18.29 -13.17 12.64
CA ALA A 117 -19.53 -12.53 12.25
C ALA A 117 -19.74 -11.21 12.98
N PHE A 118 -20.08 -10.17 12.21
CA PHE A 118 -20.41 -8.84 12.69
C PHE A 118 -21.87 -8.52 12.37
N GLY A 119 -22.62 -8.04 13.36
CA GLY A 119 -23.98 -7.55 13.18
C GLY A 119 -24.05 -6.24 12.39
N THR A 120 -25.26 -5.75 12.14
CA THR A 120 -25.51 -4.47 11.46
C THR A 120 -25.03 -3.24 12.26
N ASP A 121 -24.73 -3.42 13.55
CA ASP A 121 -24.13 -2.44 14.44
C ASP A 121 -22.59 -2.44 14.41
N ASN A 122 -21.98 -3.22 13.49
CA ASN A 122 -20.53 -3.44 13.35
C ASN A 122 -19.87 -4.01 14.61
N ARG A 123 -20.60 -4.84 15.38
CA ARG A 123 -20.08 -5.55 16.55
C ARG A 123 -20.11 -7.06 16.32
N ILE A 124 -19.14 -7.77 16.91
CA ILE A 124 -19.07 -9.22 16.80
C ILE A 124 -20.32 -9.85 17.43
N CYS A 125 -21.07 -10.63 16.66
CA CYS A 125 -22.22 -11.41 17.15
C CYS A 125 -21.89 -12.89 17.33
N GLY A 126 -20.79 -13.37 16.77
CA GLY A 126 -20.30 -14.73 16.96
C GLY A 126 -19.14 -15.06 16.04
N MET A 127 -18.67 -16.30 16.13
CA MET A 127 -17.66 -16.84 15.23
C MET A 127 -17.78 -18.36 15.11
N THR A 128 -17.18 -18.91 14.06
CA THR A 128 -17.01 -20.35 13.88
C THR A 128 -15.69 -20.66 13.19
N VAL A 129 -15.25 -21.92 13.21
CA VAL A 129 -14.05 -22.35 12.51
C VAL A 129 -14.43 -22.97 11.17
N LEU A 130 -13.81 -22.47 10.09
CA LEU A 130 -13.96 -23.03 8.74
C LEU A 130 -13.04 -24.22 8.55
N ARG A 131 -11.78 -24.03 8.94
CA ARG A 131 -10.72 -25.02 8.83
C ARG A 131 -9.81 -24.91 10.05
N SER A 132 -9.47 -26.06 10.64
CA SER A 132 -8.50 -26.16 11.72
C SER A 132 -7.39 -27.11 11.31
N GLY A 133 -6.14 -26.67 11.42
CA GLY A 133 -4.98 -27.55 11.44
C GLY A 133 -4.71 -28.15 12.82
N ASP A 134 -5.55 -27.83 13.81
CA ASP A 134 -5.41 -28.30 15.17
C ASP A 134 -6.16 -29.62 15.43
N THR A 135 -6.03 -30.18 16.64
CA THR A 135 -6.84 -31.36 17.02
C THR A 135 -8.32 -30.97 17.07
N ARG A 136 -9.16 -31.92 16.65
CA ARG A 136 -10.62 -31.72 16.59
C ARG A 136 -11.19 -31.39 17.97
N GLU A 137 -10.75 -32.09 19.00
CA GLU A 137 -11.20 -31.94 20.38
C GLU A 137 -10.87 -30.54 20.92
N HIS A 138 -9.63 -30.06 20.78
CA HIS A 138 -9.29 -28.70 21.21
C HIS A 138 -10.06 -27.63 20.45
N THR A 139 -10.24 -27.81 19.14
CA THR A 139 -11.03 -26.87 18.33
C THR A 139 -12.49 -26.83 18.81
N GLU A 140 -13.08 -28.00 19.09
CA GLU A 140 -14.45 -28.10 19.61
C GLU A 140 -14.56 -27.48 21.02
N ASP A 141 -13.59 -27.70 21.91
CA ASP A 141 -13.56 -27.10 23.25
C ASP A 141 -13.57 -25.57 23.18
N VAL A 142 -12.81 -24.98 22.24
CA VAL A 142 -12.77 -23.52 22.06
C VAL A 142 -14.09 -22.97 21.54
N ILE A 143 -14.66 -23.60 20.51
CA ILE A 143 -15.91 -23.12 19.86
C ILE A 143 -17.11 -23.23 20.82
N HIS A 144 -17.15 -24.26 21.65
CA HIS A 144 -18.27 -24.49 22.58
C HIS A 144 -18.07 -23.81 23.95
N ASN A 145 -16.93 -23.15 24.20
CA ASN A 145 -16.68 -22.46 25.45
C ASN A 145 -17.48 -21.15 25.52
N GLU A 146 -18.53 -21.12 26.34
CA GLU A 146 -19.40 -19.93 26.47
C GLU A 146 -18.66 -18.68 26.97
N SER A 147 -17.70 -18.83 27.90
CA SER A 147 -16.97 -17.69 28.47
C SER A 147 -16.10 -17.03 27.40
N PHE A 148 -15.40 -17.86 26.62
CA PHE A 148 -14.58 -17.44 25.49
C PHE A 148 -15.43 -16.72 24.45
N MET A 149 -16.57 -17.28 24.05
CA MET A 149 -17.48 -16.65 23.09
C MET A 149 -18.07 -15.33 23.59
N LYS A 150 -18.47 -15.27 24.88
CA LYS A 150 -19.01 -14.04 25.51
C LYS A 150 -17.97 -12.92 25.58
N SER A 151 -16.69 -13.25 25.73
CA SER A 151 -15.62 -12.25 25.80
C SER A 151 -15.42 -11.47 24.49
N LEU A 152 -15.71 -12.10 23.34
CA LEU A 152 -15.60 -11.50 22.01
C LEU A 152 -16.90 -10.83 21.57
N HIS A 153 -18.04 -11.32 22.08
CA HIS A 153 -19.34 -10.81 21.70
C HIS A 153 -19.50 -9.32 22.05
N GLY A 154 -20.01 -8.55 21.09
CA GLY A 154 -20.25 -7.12 21.23
C GLY A 154 -19.02 -6.25 21.00
N LEU A 155 -17.82 -6.81 20.83
CA LEU A 155 -16.64 -6.01 20.50
C LEU A 155 -16.76 -5.43 19.08
N ASN A 156 -16.43 -4.15 18.92
CA ASN A 156 -16.29 -3.56 17.59
C ASN A 156 -14.91 -3.91 16.98
N TRP A 157 -14.72 -3.56 15.70
CA TRP A 157 -13.48 -3.86 14.96
C TRP A 157 -12.19 -3.48 15.72
N GLN A 158 -12.14 -2.26 16.26
CA GLN A 158 -10.95 -1.76 16.95
C GLN A 158 -10.75 -2.46 18.30
N GLN A 159 -11.82 -2.67 19.06
CA GLN A 159 -11.75 -3.37 20.34
C GLN A 159 -11.27 -4.82 20.15
N ALA A 160 -11.82 -5.53 19.17
CA ALA A 160 -11.43 -6.90 18.84
C ALA A 160 -9.97 -7.01 18.38
N SER A 161 -9.45 -5.99 17.68
CA SER A 161 -8.03 -5.97 17.26
C SER A 161 -7.03 -5.89 18.41
N ALA A 162 -7.48 -5.53 19.62
CA ALA A 162 -6.65 -5.40 20.83
C ALA A 162 -7.25 -6.15 22.04
N ALA A 163 -8.22 -7.04 21.81
CA ALA A 163 -8.99 -7.67 22.87
C ALA A 163 -8.13 -8.67 23.64
N ASP A 164 -8.00 -8.51 24.95
CA ASP A 164 -7.38 -9.48 25.84
C ASP A 164 -8.44 -10.45 26.36
N VAL A 165 -8.26 -11.73 26.06
CA VAL A 165 -9.27 -12.77 26.26
C VAL A 165 -8.62 -13.97 26.93
N ASP A 166 -9.24 -14.44 28.01
CA ASP A 166 -8.80 -15.63 28.73
C ASP A 166 -8.80 -16.87 27.83
N SER A 167 -7.74 -17.65 27.92
CA SER A 167 -7.62 -18.92 27.19
C SER A 167 -8.57 -19.99 27.74
N VAL A 168 -8.90 -20.96 26.88
CA VAL A 168 -9.73 -22.12 27.25
C VAL A 168 -8.86 -23.20 27.87
N SER A 169 -9.18 -23.61 29.10
CA SER A 169 -8.48 -24.71 29.80
C SER A 169 -8.56 -26.00 28.98
N GLY A 170 -7.43 -26.69 28.80
CA GLY A 170 -7.34 -27.89 27.97
C GLY A 170 -7.17 -27.62 26.47
N ALA A 171 -7.42 -26.39 26.01
CA ALA A 171 -7.26 -25.94 24.61
C ALA A 171 -6.58 -24.56 24.55
N THR A 172 -5.58 -24.34 25.40
CA THR A 172 -4.95 -23.04 25.63
C THR A 172 -4.27 -22.50 24.36
N LEU A 173 -3.40 -23.29 23.72
CA LEU A 173 -2.71 -22.87 22.50
C LEU A 173 -3.69 -22.63 21.33
N THR A 174 -4.71 -23.48 21.22
CA THR A 174 -5.78 -23.35 20.22
C THR A 174 -6.55 -22.04 20.41
N SER A 175 -7.05 -21.75 21.63
CA SER A 175 -7.79 -20.51 21.92
C SER A 175 -6.95 -19.25 21.73
N MET A 176 -5.68 -19.26 22.17
CA MET A 176 -4.74 -18.17 21.92
C MET A 176 -4.55 -17.92 20.42
N SER A 177 -4.37 -18.98 19.61
CA SER A 177 -4.21 -18.84 18.16
C SER A 177 -5.44 -18.27 17.47
N VAL A 178 -6.65 -18.57 17.96
CA VAL A 178 -7.89 -17.97 17.46
C VAL A 178 -7.91 -16.47 17.74
N ILE A 179 -7.58 -16.05 18.97
CA ILE A 179 -7.52 -14.62 19.34
C ILE A 179 -6.46 -13.90 18.51
N ASP A 180 -5.25 -14.46 18.41
CA ASP A 180 -4.16 -13.88 17.65
C ASP A 180 -4.51 -13.77 16.16
N GLY A 181 -5.18 -14.79 15.61
CA GLY A 181 -5.65 -14.75 14.23
C GLY A 181 -6.71 -13.66 13.98
N ILE A 182 -7.63 -13.48 14.92
CA ILE A 182 -8.61 -12.38 14.88
C ILE A 182 -7.91 -11.03 14.97
N ARG A 183 -7.01 -10.83 15.95
CA ARG A 183 -6.25 -9.59 16.11
C ARG A 183 -5.47 -9.28 14.83
N ARG A 184 -4.76 -10.26 14.28
CA ARG A 184 -3.97 -10.13 13.06
C ARG A 184 -4.83 -9.73 11.87
N ARG A 185 -5.99 -10.38 11.70
CA ARG A 185 -6.96 -10.09 10.64
C ARG A 185 -7.51 -8.67 10.70
N LEU A 186 -7.74 -8.17 11.91
CA LEU A 186 -8.35 -6.87 12.17
C LEU A 186 -7.31 -5.72 12.23
N GLY A 187 -6.02 -6.02 12.02
CA GLY A 187 -4.93 -5.03 11.99
C GLY A 187 -4.31 -4.71 13.34
N GLY A 188 -4.51 -5.57 14.34
CA GLY A 188 -3.88 -5.49 15.66
C GLY A 188 -2.35 -5.66 15.60
N ALA A 189 -1.67 -5.17 16.65
CA ALA A 189 -0.25 -5.42 16.84
C ALA A 189 0.03 -6.93 17.00
N ASN A 190 1.30 -7.33 16.84
CA ASN A 190 1.74 -8.74 16.96
C ASN A 190 2.45 -9.02 18.31
N PRO A 191 1.88 -8.74 19.50
CA PRO A 191 2.45 -9.24 20.73
C PRO A 191 2.14 -10.74 20.84
N SER A 192 3.13 -11.55 21.24
CA SER A 192 2.88 -12.93 21.62
C SER A 192 1.87 -12.97 22.78
N SER A 193 0.70 -13.56 22.54
CA SER A 193 -0.25 -13.88 23.61
C SER A 193 0.27 -15.03 24.50
N ARG A 194 1.22 -15.83 24.01
CA ARG A 194 1.75 -17.03 24.67
C ARG A 194 2.77 -16.68 25.77
N PHE A 195 3.61 -15.67 25.53
CA PHE A 195 4.69 -15.25 26.43
C PHE A 195 4.65 -13.75 26.68
N SER A 196 3.58 -13.28 27.32
CA SER A 196 3.31 -11.87 27.56
C SER A 196 4.19 -11.23 28.65
N ASP A 197 4.78 -12.04 29.53
CA ASP A 197 5.57 -11.53 30.66
C ASP A 197 6.88 -10.85 30.20
N PRO A 198 7.12 -9.58 30.61
CA PRO A 198 8.33 -8.85 30.23
C PRO A 198 9.58 -9.45 30.87
N ILE A 199 10.75 -9.20 30.27
CA ILE A 199 12.04 -9.60 30.86
C ILE A 199 12.25 -8.84 32.16
N THR A 200 12.50 -9.56 33.24
CA THR A 200 12.67 -8.99 34.57
C THR A 200 14.14 -8.74 34.89
N ILE A 201 14.40 -7.79 35.80
CA ILE A 201 15.76 -7.53 36.31
C ILE A 201 16.30 -8.77 37.05
N GLN A 202 15.43 -9.57 37.67
CA GLN A 202 15.84 -10.81 38.34
C GLN A 202 16.40 -11.83 37.35
N GLU A 203 15.76 -12.00 36.20
CA GLU A 203 16.27 -12.85 35.11
C GLU A 203 17.59 -12.33 34.56
N ALA A 204 17.71 -11.00 34.39
CA ALA A 204 18.97 -10.37 33.98
C ALA A 204 20.09 -10.60 35.02
N SER A 205 19.76 -10.51 36.30
CA SER A 205 20.70 -10.66 37.42
C SER A 205 21.30 -12.06 37.53
N ALA A 206 20.62 -13.08 36.98
CA ALA A 206 21.13 -14.44 36.91
C ALA A 206 22.36 -14.56 36.00
N PHE A 207 22.48 -13.68 34.99
CA PHE A 207 23.62 -13.61 34.07
C PHE A 207 24.58 -12.47 34.43
N PHE A 208 24.05 -11.35 34.93
CA PHE A 208 24.80 -10.13 35.25
C PHE A 208 24.53 -9.72 36.70
N SER A 209 25.39 -10.13 37.64
CA SER A 209 25.16 -9.91 39.07
C SER A 209 25.00 -8.45 39.51
N ALA A 210 25.48 -7.50 38.71
CA ALA A 210 25.36 -6.06 38.94
C ALA A 210 24.17 -5.39 38.20
N ALA A 211 23.28 -6.16 37.56
CA ALA A 211 22.17 -5.60 36.80
C ALA A 211 21.16 -4.86 37.69
N THR A 212 20.88 -3.60 37.35
CA THR A 212 19.86 -2.77 38.03
C THR A 212 18.83 -2.17 37.08
N GLY A 213 19.05 -2.25 35.77
CA GLY A 213 18.11 -1.76 34.78
C GLY A 213 18.19 -2.51 33.46
N LEU A 214 17.12 -2.39 32.69
CA LEU A 214 16.99 -2.89 31.33
C LEU A 214 16.48 -1.77 30.44
N GLU A 215 17.21 -1.48 29.36
CA GLU A 215 16.82 -0.48 28.37
C GLU A 215 16.72 -1.13 26.98
N PRO A 216 15.72 -0.80 26.16
CA PRO A 216 15.65 -1.33 24.79
C PRO A 216 16.88 -0.95 23.97
N ASP A 217 17.43 -1.89 23.21
CA ASP A 217 18.56 -1.62 22.33
C ASP A 217 18.09 -0.76 21.13
N PRO A 218 18.64 0.44 20.93
CA PRO A 218 18.22 1.34 19.85
C PRO A 218 18.59 0.81 18.46
N GLN A 219 19.56 -0.10 18.33
CA GLN A 219 19.94 -0.71 17.06
C GLN A 219 19.15 -1.98 16.75
N LYS A 220 18.65 -2.67 17.77
CA LYS A 220 18.05 -3.99 17.65
C LYS A 220 16.83 -4.10 18.58
N PRO A 221 15.62 -3.74 18.12
CA PRO A 221 14.40 -3.65 18.92
C PRO A 221 14.07 -4.86 19.80
N SER A 222 14.47 -6.08 19.40
CA SER A 222 14.24 -7.29 20.19
C SER A 222 15.30 -7.57 21.26
N MET A 223 16.30 -6.70 21.38
CA MET A 223 17.35 -6.78 22.40
C MET A 223 17.18 -5.71 23.49
N TRP A 224 17.73 -6.01 24.65
CA TRP A 224 17.74 -5.17 25.83
C TRP A 224 19.17 -4.99 26.32
N ASN A 225 19.60 -3.75 26.48
CA ASN A 225 20.84 -3.40 27.16
C ASN A 225 20.65 -3.58 28.66
N VAL A 226 21.57 -4.32 29.29
CA VAL A 226 21.61 -4.51 30.74
C VAL A 226 22.53 -3.46 31.34
N ILE A 227 22.02 -2.66 32.27
CA ILE A 227 22.78 -1.57 32.89
C ILE A 227 23.03 -1.79 34.37
N ASP A 228 24.19 -1.31 34.83
CA ASP A 228 24.60 -1.29 36.24
C ASP A 228 24.08 -0.04 36.98
N PRO A 229 24.32 0.10 38.31
CA PRO A 229 23.86 1.26 39.07
C PRO A 229 24.45 2.60 38.62
N SER A 230 25.58 2.57 37.92
CA SER A 230 26.24 3.76 37.37
C SER A 230 25.74 4.13 35.97
N GLY A 231 24.88 3.30 35.37
CA GLY A 231 24.39 3.43 34.00
C GLY A 231 25.34 2.86 32.95
N ALA A 232 26.34 2.07 33.33
CA ALA A 232 27.24 1.40 32.40
C ALA A 232 26.60 0.12 31.84
N GLU A 233 26.78 -0.12 30.54
CA GLU A 233 26.31 -1.34 29.87
C GLU A 233 27.16 -2.55 30.30
N LEU A 234 26.49 -3.56 30.85
CA LEU A 234 27.07 -4.84 31.28
C LEU A 234 27.03 -5.91 30.18
N GLY A 235 26.06 -5.81 29.29
CA GLY A 235 25.82 -6.72 28.19
C GLY A 235 24.41 -6.56 27.63
N LYS A 236 23.98 -7.54 26.84
CA LYS A 236 22.68 -7.53 26.17
C LYS A 236 21.88 -8.80 26.46
N LEU A 237 20.56 -8.68 26.40
CA LEU A 237 19.60 -9.76 26.51
C LEU A 237 18.69 -9.78 25.29
N PHE A 238 18.36 -10.96 24.79
CA PHE A 238 17.24 -11.16 23.89
C PHE A 238 16.51 -12.45 24.25
N ARG A 239 15.29 -12.63 23.75
CA ARG A 239 14.53 -13.86 23.96
C ARG A 239 13.99 -14.39 22.63
N THR A 240 13.66 -15.68 22.58
CA THR A 240 13.15 -16.31 21.34
C THR A 240 11.76 -15.83 20.95
N SER A 241 10.91 -15.47 21.93
CA SER A 241 9.57 -14.91 21.69
C SER A 241 9.59 -13.40 21.36
N PRO A 242 8.79 -12.90 20.40
CA PRO A 242 7.72 -13.58 19.67
C PRO A 242 8.17 -14.28 18.38
N HIS A 243 9.44 -14.12 17.98
CA HIS A 243 9.92 -14.56 16.66
C HIS A 243 9.75 -16.05 16.40
N ALA A 244 9.97 -16.89 17.42
CA ALA A 244 9.94 -18.34 17.29
C ALA A 244 8.71 -19.01 17.91
N ASP A 245 7.65 -18.27 18.20
CA ASP A 245 6.44 -18.81 18.87
C ASP A 245 5.69 -19.88 18.06
N GLN A 246 5.87 -19.88 16.74
CA GLN A 246 5.34 -20.89 15.83
C GLN A 246 6.11 -22.22 15.89
N MET A 247 7.27 -22.25 16.54
CA MET A 247 8.10 -23.46 16.62
C MET A 247 7.66 -24.32 17.79
N ILE A 248 7.01 -25.45 17.47
CA ILE A 248 6.46 -26.36 18.46
C ILE A 248 7.49 -27.43 18.85
N GLY A 249 7.73 -27.54 20.16
CA GLY A 249 8.54 -28.57 20.81
C GLY A 249 7.83 -29.91 20.83
N TYR A 250 7.83 -30.56 22.00
CA TYR A 250 7.10 -31.81 22.19
C TYR A 250 5.58 -31.58 22.26
N GLN A 251 5.14 -30.47 22.86
CA GLN A 251 3.73 -30.10 23.06
C GLN A 251 3.44 -28.62 22.79
N GLY A 252 4.42 -27.73 22.84
CA GLY A 252 4.22 -26.30 22.64
C GLY A 252 5.52 -25.52 22.43
N PRO A 253 5.42 -24.20 22.23
CA PRO A 253 6.60 -23.36 22.08
C PRO A 253 7.33 -23.15 23.41
N THR A 254 8.59 -22.69 23.32
CA THR A 254 9.44 -22.42 24.49
C THR A 254 10.14 -21.06 24.34
N ASP A 255 9.92 -20.16 25.30
CA ASP A 255 10.61 -18.88 25.40
C ASP A 255 11.95 -19.06 26.12
N THR A 256 13.03 -18.75 25.41
CA THR A 256 14.40 -18.89 25.89
C THR A 256 15.06 -17.51 25.92
N LEU A 257 15.58 -17.12 27.08
CA LEU A 257 16.39 -15.92 27.27
C LEU A 257 17.85 -16.23 26.94
N VAL A 258 18.50 -15.31 26.24
CA VAL A 258 19.92 -15.39 25.90
C VAL A 258 20.62 -14.13 26.40
N ALA A 259 21.73 -14.31 27.09
CA ALA A 259 22.60 -13.24 27.56
C ALA A 259 23.88 -13.17 26.74
N MET A 260 24.29 -11.96 26.38
CA MET A 260 25.49 -11.67 25.60
C MET A 260 26.35 -10.65 26.32
N ASP A 261 27.67 -10.80 26.25
CA ASP A 261 28.61 -9.82 26.80
C ASP A 261 28.70 -8.55 25.94
N ASN A 262 29.48 -7.57 26.40
CA ASN A 262 29.74 -6.32 25.67
C ASN A 262 30.46 -6.51 24.33
N GLN A 263 31.01 -7.69 24.04
CA GLN A 263 31.59 -8.03 22.74
C GLN A 263 30.56 -8.69 21.82
N GLY A 264 29.31 -8.83 22.27
CA GLY A 264 28.25 -9.52 21.54
C GLY A 264 28.47 -11.03 21.47
N ARG A 265 29.10 -11.64 22.47
CA ARG A 265 29.25 -13.10 22.57
C ARG A 265 28.30 -13.67 23.62
N VAL A 266 27.67 -14.79 23.31
CA VAL A 266 26.74 -15.47 24.23
C VAL A 266 27.47 -15.91 25.51
N LEU A 267 26.99 -15.40 26.65
CA LEU A 267 27.41 -15.80 27.99
C LEU A 267 26.70 -17.08 28.45
N GLY A 268 25.41 -17.17 28.12
CA GLY A 268 24.54 -18.29 28.46
C GLY A 268 23.10 -18.05 28.02
N ALA A 269 22.26 -19.05 28.19
CA ALA A 269 20.84 -18.99 27.89
C ALA A 269 20.03 -19.82 28.91
N ALA A 270 18.76 -19.50 29.08
CA ALA A 270 17.86 -20.19 30.00
C ALA A 270 16.41 -20.17 29.48
N ILE A 271 15.69 -21.27 29.68
CA ILE A 271 14.24 -21.33 29.41
C ILE A 271 13.52 -20.48 30.46
N ARG A 272 12.78 -19.47 30.00
CA ARG A 272 11.91 -18.63 30.84
C ARG A 272 10.61 -19.34 31.13
N GLN A 273 9.86 -19.62 30.07
CA GLN A 273 8.56 -20.25 30.11
C GLN A 273 8.45 -21.22 28.93
N SER A 274 7.68 -22.29 29.12
CA SER A 274 7.47 -23.30 28.08
C SER A 274 6.06 -23.85 28.18
N PHE A 275 5.49 -24.18 27.01
CA PHE A 275 4.26 -24.95 26.88
C PHE A 275 4.54 -26.44 26.62
N ASP A 276 5.80 -26.87 26.63
CA ASP A 276 6.14 -28.30 26.70
C ASP A 276 5.89 -28.83 28.12
N ASN A 277 5.54 -30.12 28.22
CA ASN A 277 5.35 -30.77 29.51
C ASN A 277 6.66 -31.14 30.19
N GLU A 278 6.56 -31.25 31.51
CA GLU A 278 7.57 -31.93 32.32
C GLU A 278 7.50 -33.46 32.09
N PRO A 279 8.65 -34.18 32.17
CA PRO A 279 9.96 -33.70 32.60
C PRO A 279 10.86 -33.15 31.48
N TYR A 280 10.36 -32.99 30.25
CA TYR A 280 11.20 -32.66 29.10
C TYR A 280 11.84 -31.27 29.23
N VAL A 281 11.05 -30.28 29.67
CA VAL A 281 11.54 -28.92 29.94
C VAL A 281 12.63 -28.95 31.02
N ARG A 282 12.41 -29.68 32.12
CA ARG A 282 13.41 -29.85 33.16
C ARG A 282 14.69 -30.51 32.64
N TYR A 283 14.61 -31.54 31.80
CA TYR A 283 15.81 -32.16 31.23
C TYR A 283 16.65 -31.16 30.44
N VAL A 284 16.01 -30.28 29.66
CA VAL A 284 16.74 -29.21 28.95
C VAL A 284 17.32 -28.17 29.90
N LYS A 285 16.58 -27.79 30.96
CA LYS A 285 17.06 -26.85 31.98
C LYS A 285 18.23 -27.37 32.81
N GLU A 286 18.23 -28.66 33.13
CA GLU A 286 19.23 -29.32 33.99
C GLU A 286 20.45 -29.82 33.20
N ASP A 287 20.35 -29.91 31.87
CA ASP A 287 21.46 -30.32 31.01
C ASP A 287 22.58 -29.26 31.04
N ARG A 288 23.75 -29.67 31.55
CA ARG A 288 24.90 -28.78 31.73
C ARG A 288 25.62 -28.44 30.42
N TYR A 289 25.36 -29.14 29.33
CA TYR A 289 26.09 -28.99 28.07
C TYR A 289 25.29 -28.24 27.02
N PHE A 290 23.97 -28.43 26.98
CA PHE A 290 23.10 -27.95 25.91
C PHE A 290 23.25 -26.45 25.61
N PHE A 291 23.06 -25.58 26.60
CA PHE A 291 23.24 -24.14 26.38
C PHE A 291 24.71 -23.72 26.23
N ASN A 292 25.64 -24.52 26.75
CA ASN A 292 27.07 -24.26 26.58
C ASN A 292 27.55 -24.46 25.13
N LEU A 293 26.78 -25.17 24.29
CA LEU A 293 27.06 -25.32 22.85
C LEU A 293 27.07 -23.97 22.11
N PHE A 294 26.31 -22.99 22.60
CA PHE A 294 26.22 -21.65 22.01
C PHE A 294 27.18 -20.65 22.66
N LYS A 295 27.88 -21.04 23.74
CA LYS A 295 28.68 -20.10 24.53
C LYS A 295 29.86 -19.55 23.72
N GLY A 296 30.04 -18.24 23.76
CA GLY A 296 31.12 -17.53 23.06
C GLY A 296 30.82 -17.19 21.59
N PHE A 297 29.72 -17.71 21.04
CA PHE A 297 29.26 -17.38 19.69
C PHE A 297 28.70 -15.98 19.64
N THR A 298 28.93 -15.29 18.54
CA THR A 298 28.27 -14.02 18.24
C THR A 298 26.87 -14.24 17.68
N LEU A 299 26.05 -13.19 17.61
CA LEU A 299 24.73 -13.27 17.00
C LEU A 299 24.79 -13.84 15.56
N THR A 300 25.82 -13.46 14.81
CA THR A 300 26.08 -13.94 13.44
C THR A 300 26.51 -15.39 13.38
N ASP A 301 27.30 -15.85 14.36
CA ASP A 301 27.66 -17.26 14.46
C ASP A 301 26.42 -18.10 14.76
N VAL A 302 25.54 -17.64 15.65
CA VAL A 302 24.28 -18.33 15.98
C VAL A 302 23.31 -18.33 14.78
N SER A 303 23.19 -17.22 14.04
CA SER A 303 22.24 -17.12 12.91
C SER A 303 22.60 -17.98 11.70
N SER A 304 23.89 -18.31 11.55
CA SER A 304 24.44 -19.12 10.46
C SER A 304 24.75 -20.56 10.87
N LEU A 305 24.44 -20.93 12.11
CA LEU A 305 24.73 -22.24 12.66
C LEU A 305 23.90 -23.33 11.97
N ASP A 306 24.57 -24.35 11.44
CA ASP A 306 23.93 -25.59 11.04
C ASP A 306 23.98 -26.59 12.21
N MET A 307 22.83 -27.13 12.61
CA MET A 307 22.72 -27.99 13.77
C MET A 307 23.44 -29.33 13.59
N VAL A 308 23.49 -29.86 12.37
CA VAL A 308 24.15 -31.13 12.07
C VAL A 308 25.65 -30.95 12.11
N ASP A 309 26.16 -29.91 11.45
CA ASP A 309 27.61 -29.61 11.44
C ASP A 309 28.14 -29.23 12.83
N ALA A 310 27.30 -28.56 13.65
CA ALA A 310 27.63 -28.19 15.02
C ALA A 310 27.48 -29.35 16.03
N GLY A 311 27.00 -30.53 15.60
CA GLY A 311 26.82 -31.71 16.46
C GLY A 311 25.74 -31.50 17.54
N ILE A 312 24.72 -30.68 17.27
CA ILE A 312 23.62 -30.43 18.20
C ILE A 312 22.61 -31.58 18.08
N GLU A 313 22.86 -32.68 18.81
CA GLU A 313 22.01 -33.88 18.79
C GLU A 313 20.76 -33.79 19.70
N GLY A 314 20.66 -32.72 20.50
CA GLY A 314 19.61 -32.53 21.49
C GLY A 314 19.89 -33.24 22.82
N VAL A 315 19.01 -33.04 23.79
CA VAL A 315 19.12 -33.60 25.15
C VAL A 315 18.44 -34.96 25.20
N SER A 316 19.13 -35.96 25.75
CA SER A 316 18.58 -37.32 25.91
C SER A 316 17.25 -37.31 26.66
N GLY A 317 16.21 -37.91 26.05
CA GLY A 317 14.87 -37.95 26.63
C GLY A 317 14.04 -36.69 26.44
N ALA A 318 14.63 -35.60 25.92
CA ALA A 318 13.95 -34.35 25.58
C ALA A 318 14.37 -33.84 24.19
N THR A 319 14.74 -34.76 23.28
CA THR A 319 15.34 -34.43 21.98
C THR A 319 14.49 -33.42 21.22
N LYS A 320 13.18 -33.66 21.06
CA LYS A 320 12.29 -32.74 20.34
C LYS A 320 12.23 -31.34 20.96
N THR A 321 12.04 -31.22 22.27
CA THR A 321 12.06 -29.93 22.99
C THR A 321 13.38 -29.20 22.78
N SER A 322 14.50 -29.90 23.01
CA SER A 322 15.84 -29.31 22.91
C SER A 322 16.22 -28.91 21.48
N THR A 323 15.91 -29.72 20.46
CA THR A 323 16.20 -29.37 19.07
C THR A 323 15.36 -28.16 18.65
N THR A 324 14.07 -28.10 19.03
CA THR A 324 13.24 -26.93 18.76
C THR A 324 13.77 -25.69 19.47
N VAL A 325 14.26 -25.79 20.72
CA VAL A 325 14.90 -24.65 21.40
C VAL A 325 16.14 -24.17 20.64
N ALA A 326 16.98 -25.08 20.15
CA ALA A 326 18.14 -24.73 19.34
C ALA A 326 17.73 -24.06 18.01
N GLU A 327 16.76 -24.61 17.29
CA GLU A 327 16.19 -24.02 16.07
C GLU A 327 15.62 -22.62 16.33
N ALA A 328 14.91 -22.44 17.44
CA ALA A 328 14.34 -21.16 17.86
C ALA A 328 15.43 -20.12 18.12
N LEU A 329 16.54 -20.50 18.76
CA LEU A 329 17.69 -19.61 18.98
C LEU A 329 18.30 -19.16 17.65
N ILE A 330 18.55 -20.08 16.73
CA ILE A 330 19.11 -19.81 15.41
C ILE A 330 18.18 -18.89 14.60
N TYR A 331 16.89 -19.23 14.57
CA TYR A 331 15.88 -18.47 13.85
C TYR A 331 15.74 -17.05 14.41
N THR A 332 15.65 -16.91 15.73
CA THR A 332 15.54 -15.60 16.35
C THR A 332 16.80 -14.77 16.16
N ALA A 333 17.99 -15.37 16.26
CA ALA A 333 19.23 -14.66 15.93
C ALA A 333 19.20 -14.11 14.50
N LYS A 334 18.76 -14.92 13.53
CA LYS A 334 18.57 -14.49 12.14
C LYS A 334 17.54 -13.36 12.00
N GLN A 335 16.42 -13.40 12.73
CA GLN A 335 15.45 -12.30 12.73
C GLN A 335 16.06 -11.02 13.30
N ILE A 336 16.75 -11.11 14.44
CA ILE A 336 17.42 -9.97 15.07
C ILE A 336 18.50 -9.40 14.15
N GLU A 337 19.26 -10.20 13.42
CA GLU A 337 20.23 -9.68 12.44
C GLU A 337 19.57 -8.85 11.34
N LEU A 338 18.39 -9.27 10.89
CA LEU A 338 17.59 -8.55 9.88
C LEU A 338 16.88 -7.32 10.45
N GLU A 339 16.77 -7.20 11.78
CA GLU A 339 16.15 -6.03 12.40
C GLU A 339 16.91 -4.76 12.08
N GLN A 340 16.13 -3.72 11.76
CA GLN A 340 16.63 -2.37 11.61
C GLN A 340 16.62 -1.67 12.97
N PRO A 341 17.49 -0.67 13.18
CA PRO A 341 17.45 0.17 14.37
C PRO A 341 16.04 0.65 14.68
N LEU A 342 15.74 0.81 15.96
CA LEU A 342 14.67 1.68 16.42
C LEU A 342 15.00 3.08 15.92
N THR A 343 14.64 3.37 14.68
CA THR A 343 14.56 4.72 14.17
C THR A 343 13.60 5.39 15.12
N GLN A 344 14.09 6.35 15.92
CA GLN A 344 13.20 7.39 16.40
C GLN A 344 12.42 7.81 15.17
N ARG A 345 11.11 7.55 15.15
CA ARG A 345 10.24 8.05 14.10
C ARG A 345 10.40 9.56 14.20
N GLU A 346 11.34 10.13 13.45
CA GLU A 346 11.24 11.51 13.07
C GLU A 346 9.82 11.66 12.55
N PRO A 347 9.04 12.62 13.09
CA PRO A 347 7.63 12.73 12.77
C PRO A 347 7.51 12.65 11.26
N GLU A 348 6.86 11.57 10.76
CA GLU A 348 6.89 11.24 9.34
C GLU A 348 6.59 12.51 8.56
N SER A 349 7.63 13.09 7.94
CA SER A 349 7.41 14.27 7.15
C SER A 349 6.51 13.82 6.03
N TRP A 350 5.31 14.39 5.96
CA TRP A 350 4.32 14.12 4.91
C TRP A 350 4.89 14.29 3.49
N LEU A 351 6.07 14.92 3.35
CA LEU A 351 6.86 15.09 2.15
C LEU A 351 8.36 14.84 2.44
N SER A 352 8.88 13.66 2.10
CA SER A 352 10.33 13.40 2.07
C SER A 352 10.88 13.72 0.68
N PHE A 353 11.55 14.86 0.52
CA PHE A 353 12.19 15.23 -0.75
C PHE A 353 13.56 14.57 -0.87
N SER A 354 13.75 13.72 -1.86
CA SER A 354 15.09 13.26 -2.27
C SER A 354 15.82 14.37 -3.05
N GLY A 355 17.14 14.25 -3.22
CA GLY A 355 17.93 15.17 -4.05
C GLY A 355 17.38 15.27 -5.49
N ARG A 356 16.85 14.17 -6.01
CA ARG A 356 16.11 14.14 -7.29
C ARG A 356 14.86 15.01 -7.26
N ASP A 357 14.06 14.91 -6.19
CA ASP A 357 12.81 15.65 -6.05
C ASP A 357 13.04 17.15 -5.98
N TYR A 358 14.07 17.59 -5.25
CA TYR A 358 14.45 19.01 -5.23
C TYR A 358 14.80 19.53 -6.62
N GLY A 359 15.54 18.75 -7.41
CA GLY A 359 15.87 19.14 -8.77
C GLY A 359 14.64 19.18 -9.68
N THR A 360 13.74 18.18 -9.64
CA THR A 360 12.49 18.22 -10.40
C THR A 360 11.62 19.41 -9.98
N ALA A 361 11.45 19.66 -8.68
CA ALA A 361 10.70 20.80 -8.17
C ALA A 361 11.28 22.15 -8.64
N THR A 362 12.61 22.28 -8.63
CA THR A 362 13.31 23.46 -9.14
C THR A 362 13.03 23.67 -10.63
N VAL A 363 13.09 22.61 -11.43
CA VAL A 363 12.77 22.68 -12.87
C VAL A 363 11.30 23.03 -13.10
N VAL A 364 10.38 22.49 -12.32
CA VAL A 364 8.95 22.85 -12.39
C VAL A 364 8.76 24.33 -12.06
N LEU A 365 9.37 24.83 -10.98
CA LEU A 365 9.28 26.24 -10.59
C LEU A 365 9.87 27.17 -11.67
N LEU A 366 11.08 26.87 -12.17
CA LEU A 366 11.71 27.61 -13.28
C LEU A 366 10.81 27.63 -14.52
N SER A 367 10.21 26.48 -14.86
CA SER A 367 9.30 26.34 -15.98
C SER A 367 8.05 27.22 -15.82
N LEU A 368 7.48 27.26 -14.62
CA LEU A 368 6.33 28.12 -14.29
C LEU A 368 6.71 29.60 -14.36
N VAL A 369 7.85 30.00 -13.80
CA VAL A 369 8.34 31.39 -13.87
C VAL A 369 8.51 31.82 -15.32
N VAL A 370 9.14 31.00 -16.16
CA VAL A 370 9.31 31.30 -17.59
C VAL A 370 7.96 31.38 -18.29
N ALA A 371 7.03 30.46 -18.03
CA ALA A 371 5.73 30.39 -18.68
C ALA A 371 4.80 31.57 -18.33
N LEU A 372 4.87 32.07 -17.09
CA LEU A 372 3.97 33.10 -16.57
C LEU A 372 4.50 34.52 -16.72
N THR A 373 5.81 34.70 -16.86
CA THR A 373 6.45 36.02 -17.00
C THR A 373 6.72 36.40 -18.47
N HIS A 374 7.31 37.59 -18.67
CA HIS A 374 7.74 38.07 -19.99
C HIS A 374 8.89 37.23 -20.59
N LEU A 375 9.57 36.41 -19.77
CA LEU A 375 10.74 35.62 -20.17
C LEU A 375 10.43 34.58 -21.25
N ARG A 376 9.18 34.13 -21.37
CA ARG A 376 8.72 33.25 -22.46
C ARG A 376 9.02 33.76 -23.87
N GLY A 377 9.14 35.08 -24.04
CA GLY A 377 9.44 35.71 -25.34
C GLY A 377 10.92 35.66 -25.71
N LYS A 378 11.81 35.43 -24.75
CA LYS A 378 13.26 35.38 -24.97
C LYS A 378 13.66 34.01 -25.51
N ARG A 379 14.07 33.97 -26.78
CA ARG A 379 14.40 32.72 -27.51
C ARG A 379 15.46 31.88 -26.80
N TRP A 380 16.51 32.51 -26.28
CA TRP A 380 17.62 31.81 -25.61
C TRP A 380 17.19 31.16 -24.29
N VAL A 381 16.40 31.85 -23.46
CA VAL A 381 15.84 31.30 -22.21
C VAL A 381 14.96 30.08 -22.50
N ARG A 382 14.11 30.17 -23.52
CA ARG A 382 13.25 29.06 -23.92
C ARG A 382 14.05 27.85 -24.41
N ILE A 383 15.11 28.07 -25.18
CA ILE A 383 16.00 26.98 -25.66
C ILE A 383 16.72 26.32 -24.48
N GLY A 384 17.26 27.12 -23.55
CA GLY A 384 17.92 26.61 -22.35
C GLY A 384 16.99 25.77 -21.49
N LEU A 385 15.77 26.27 -21.23
CA LEU A 385 14.76 25.51 -20.50
C LEU A 385 14.41 24.19 -21.21
N GLN A 386 14.21 24.21 -22.53
CA GLN A 386 13.91 23.00 -23.30
C GLN A 386 15.02 21.96 -23.20
N PHE A 387 16.29 22.37 -23.22
CA PHE A 387 17.40 21.45 -23.02
C PHE A 387 17.37 20.81 -21.63
N VAL A 388 17.14 21.59 -20.58
CA VAL A 388 16.98 21.09 -19.20
C VAL A 388 15.81 20.11 -19.10
N LEU A 389 14.66 20.40 -19.72
CA LEU A 389 13.51 19.49 -19.73
C LEU A 389 13.83 18.16 -20.41
N ILE A 390 14.49 18.19 -21.57
CA ILE A 390 14.79 16.97 -22.34
C ILE A 390 15.81 16.11 -21.59
N VAL A 391 16.92 16.71 -21.17
CA VAL A 391 18.04 15.98 -20.56
C VAL A 391 17.73 15.61 -19.12
N TYR A 392 17.43 16.59 -18.27
CA TYR A 392 17.27 16.37 -16.83
C TYR A 392 15.89 15.79 -16.49
N LEU A 393 14.81 16.47 -16.86
CA LEU A 393 13.46 16.01 -16.49
C LEU A 393 13.04 14.74 -17.26
N GLY A 394 13.45 14.64 -18.53
CA GLY A 394 13.19 13.49 -19.41
C GLY A 394 14.15 12.32 -19.18
N PHE A 395 15.40 12.41 -19.61
CA PHE A 395 16.33 11.27 -19.60
C PHE A 395 16.88 10.89 -18.22
N ILE A 396 17.12 11.86 -17.33
CA ILE A 396 17.69 11.58 -15.99
C ILE A 396 16.59 11.18 -15.00
N ASN A 397 15.53 12.00 -14.88
CA ASN A 397 14.48 11.74 -13.90
C ASN A 397 13.30 10.94 -14.46
N ALA A 398 12.99 11.07 -15.75
CA ALA A 398 11.78 10.50 -16.36
C ALA A 398 10.47 10.88 -15.65
N ASP A 399 10.43 12.08 -15.03
CA ASP A 399 9.24 12.60 -14.38
C ASP A 399 8.32 13.24 -15.41
N MET A 400 7.29 12.50 -15.83
CA MET A 400 6.32 12.94 -16.83
C MET A 400 4.90 12.55 -16.42
N LEU A 401 3.94 13.45 -16.66
CA LEU A 401 2.52 13.14 -16.49
C LEU A 401 2.06 12.17 -17.58
N SER A 402 1.76 10.93 -17.17
CA SER A 402 1.28 9.85 -18.04
C SER A 402 -0.14 9.39 -17.66
N GLN A 403 -0.83 8.73 -18.59
CA GLN A 403 -2.12 8.11 -18.34
C GLN A 403 -2.03 6.92 -17.41
N ALA A 404 -0.99 6.10 -17.55
CA ALA A 404 -0.76 4.98 -16.66
C ALA A 404 -0.61 5.44 -15.20
N GLN A 405 0.15 6.52 -14.98
CA GLN A 405 0.25 7.17 -13.68
C GLN A 405 -1.10 7.72 -13.20
N ALA A 406 -1.83 8.45 -14.05
CA ALA A 406 -3.12 9.05 -13.68
C ALA A 406 -4.16 7.99 -13.29
N VAL A 407 -4.26 6.90 -14.06
CA VAL A 407 -5.13 5.76 -13.75
C VAL A 407 -4.65 5.04 -12.48
N GLY A 408 -3.35 4.76 -12.36
CA GLY A 408 -2.79 4.11 -11.16
C GLY A 408 -3.04 4.91 -9.87
N TRP A 409 -2.89 6.23 -9.92
CA TRP A 409 -3.20 7.12 -8.78
C TRP A 409 -4.70 7.27 -8.52
N THR A 410 -5.53 7.17 -9.55
CA THR A 410 -7.00 7.12 -9.39
C THR A 410 -7.40 5.83 -8.68
N GLN A 411 -6.79 4.71 -9.04
CA GLN A 411 -7.08 3.39 -8.49
C GLN A 411 -6.56 3.22 -7.04
N ASN A 412 -5.32 3.63 -6.77
CA ASN A 412 -4.62 3.32 -5.51
C ASN A 412 -4.41 4.53 -4.59
N GLY A 413 -4.77 5.73 -5.03
CA GLY A 413 -4.46 6.98 -4.35
C GLY A 413 -3.15 7.62 -4.82
N ILE A 414 -2.97 8.88 -4.44
CA ILE A 414 -1.84 9.71 -4.88
C ILE A 414 -0.59 9.38 -4.04
N ALA A 415 0.53 9.14 -4.73
CA ALA A 415 1.81 8.77 -4.11
C ALA A 415 2.58 9.97 -3.54
N TRP A 416 2.00 10.69 -2.56
CA TRP A 416 2.60 11.88 -1.94
C TRP A 416 4.01 11.66 -1.39
N LYS A 417 4.24 10.50 -0.74
CA LYS A 417 5.52 10.14 -0.13
C LYS A 417 6.53 9.60 -1.15
N ALA A 418 6.08 8.75 -2.07
CA ALA A 418 6.98 8.04 -2.98
C ALA A 418 7.43 8.88 -4.19
N ALA A 419 6.64 9.88 -4.61
CA ALA A 419 6.95 10.71 -5.77
C ALA A 419 6.49 12.17 -5.59
N PRO A 420 6.95 12.89 -4.55
CA PRO A 420 6.46 14.23 -4.22
C PRO A 420 6.68 15.24 -5.35
N ALA A 421 7.81 15.16 -6.07
CA ALA A 421 8.06 16.09 -7.17
C ALA A 421 7.18 15.82 -8.40
N LEU A 422 6.86 14.55 -8.66
CA LEU A 422 5.89 14.17 -9.70
C LEU A 422 4.48 14.65 -9.32
N VAL A 423 4.10 14.59 -8.04
CA VAL A 423 2.84 15.16 -7.54
C VAL A 423 2.80 16.67 -7.77
N LEU A 424 3.88 17.39 -7.43
CA LEU A 424 4.00 18.82 -7.70
C LEU A 424 3.84 19.13 -9.21
N LEU A 425 4.48 18.34 -10.07
CA LEU A 425 4.35 18.47 -11.52
C LEU A 425 2.91 18.23 -12.00
N THR A 426 2.22 17.21 -11.48
CA THR A 426 0.81 16.92 -11.78
C THR A 426 -0.11 18.06 -11.34
N ILE A 427 0.09 18.61 -10.13
CA ILE A 427 -0.65 19.76 -9.63
C ILE A 427 -0.41 20.97 -10.54
N ALA A 428 0.84 21.26 -10.89
CA ALA A 428 1.18 22.34 -11.80
C ALA A 428 0.52 22.15 -13.18
N ALA A 429 0.49 20.92 -13.70
CA ALA A 429 -0.11 20.59 -14.99
C ALA A 429 -1.63 20.79 -15.01
N LEU A 430 -2.34 20.49 -13.92
CA LEU A 430 -3.80 20.64 -13.80
C LEU A 430 -4.23 22.07 -13.42
N VAL A 431 -3.55 22.71 -12.47
CA VAL A 431 -3.94 24.02 -11.93
C VAL A 431 -3.60 25.14 -12.91
N CYS A 432 -2.46 25.09 -13.61
CA CYS A 432 -2.05 26.18 -14.49
C CYS A 432 -3.05 26.45 -15.63
N PRO A 433 -3.59 25.46 -16.35
CA PRO A 433 -4.63 25.68 -17.37
C PRO A 433 -5.92 26.28 -16.83
N ILE A 434 -6.28 26.00 -15.57
CA ILE A 434 -7.48 26.55 -14.91
C ILE A 434 -7.26 28.03 -14.59
N VAL A 435 -6.14 28.34 -13.91
CA VAL A 435 -5.87 29.71 -13.41
C VAL A 435 -5.45 30.66 -14.53
N THR A 436 -4.58 30.20 -15.42
CA THR A 436 -3.93 31.08 -16.41
C THR A 436 -4.63 31.06 -17.76
N GLY A 437 -5.51 30.08 -17.97
CA GLY A 437 -6.12 29.82 -19.27
C GLY A 437 -5.11 29.47 -20.35
N ARG A 438 -3.94 28.89 -20.00
CA ARG A 438 -2.86 28.49 -20.93
C ARG A 438 -2.43 27.04 -20.72
N GLN A 439 -2.02 26.36 -21.79
CA GLN A 439 -1.52 24.98 -21.73
C GLN A 439 -0.02 24.96 -21.36
N VAL A 440 0.29 25.27 -20.11
CA VAL A 440 1.67 25.37 -19.61
C VAL A 440 2.40 24.03 -19.69
N TYR A 441 1.70 22.92 -19.43
CA TYR A 441 2.33 21.60 -19.42
C TYR A 441 3.01 21.23 -20.74
N CYS A 442 2.25 21.16 -21.84
CA CYS A 442 2.78 20.76 -23.15
C CYS A 442 3.82 21.73 -23.74
N THR A 443 3.84 22.99 -23.30
CA THR A 443 4.70 24.04 -23.87
C THR A 443 5.97 24.30 -23.06
N HIS A 444 5.90 24.12 -21.74
CA HIS A 444 6.95 24.54 -20.81
C HIS A 444 7.35 23.49 -19.77
N LEU A 445 6.64 22.37 -19.62
CA LEU A 445 6.99 21.33 -18.63
C LEU A 445 7.24 19.95 -19.25
N CYS A 446 6.56 19.59 -20.34
CA CYS A 446 6.65 18.26 -20.94
C CYS A 446 7.97 18.10 -21.75
N PRO A 447 8.87 17.15 -21.39
CA PRO A 447 10.09 16.87 -22.15
C PRO A 447 9.81 16.49 -23.62
N PHE A 448 8.80 15.67 -23.88
CA PHE A 448 8.44 15.27 -25.25
C PHE A 448 7.86 16.44 -26.06
N GLY A 449 7.16 17.37 -25.42
CA GLY A 449 6.73 18.62 -26.05
C GLY A 449 7.92 19.50 -26.44
N ALA A 450 8.94 19.58 -25.60
CA ALA A 450 10.18 20.31 -25.89
C ALA A 450 10.91 19.73 -27.12
N MET A 451 11.01 18.40 -27.23
CA MET A 451 11.60 17.74 -28.42
C MET A 451 10.83 18.04 -29.71
N GLN A 452 9.49 17.98 -29.66
CA GLN A 452 8.66 18.31 -30.83
C GLN A 452 8.79 19.78 -31.24
N ASP A 453 8.94 20.71 -30.30
CA ASP A 453 9.17 22.13 -30.62
C ASP A 453 10.55 22.39 -31.25
N TRP A 454 11.55 21.56 -30.92
CA TRP A 454 12.84 21.57 -31.61
C TRP A 454 12.71 21.03 -33.04
N ALA A 455 11.99 19.91 -33.23
CA ALA A 455 11.72 19.34 -34.56
C ALA A 455 11.06 20.37 -35.50
N ARG A 456 10.17 21.23 -34.98
CA ARG A 456 9.51 22.31 -35.74
C ARG A 456 10.48 23.32 -36.39
N ARG A 457 11.72 23.42 -35.92
CA ARG A 457 12.72 24.36 -36.49
C ARG A 457 13.21 23.91 -37.87
N VAL A 458 13.01 22.64 -38.21
CA VAL A 458 13.29 22.11 -39.54
C VAL A 458 12.16 22.55 -40.50
N PRO A 459 12.46 23.12 -41.68
CA PRO A 459 11.46 23.76 -42.55
C PRO A 459 10.65 22.78 -43.42
N LEU A 460 10.35 21.56 -42.96
CA LEU A 460 9.67 20.50 -43.73
C LEU A 460 8.13 20.57 -43.67
N ARG A 461 7.55 21.78 -43.74
CA ARG A 461 6.12 21.98 -43.46
C ARG A 461 5.23 21.43 -44.57
N LEU A 462 4.35 20.49 -44.22
CA LEU A 462 3.30 19.98 -45.11
C LEU A 462 1.96 20.64 -44.77
N ARG A 463 1.18 21.04 -45.79
CA ARG A 463 -0.23 21.41 -45.58
C ARG A 463 -1.06 20.14 -45.47
N VAL A 464 -1.56 19.85 -44.28
CA VAL A 464 -2.44 18.71 -44.04
C VAL A 464 -3.81 18.95 -44.68
N PRO A 465 -4.33 18.03 -45.51
CA PRO A 465 -5.68 18.12 -46.04
C PRO A 465 -6.73 18.18 -44.92
N ARG A 466 -7.81 18.96 -45.13
CA ARG A 466 -8.85 19.17 -44.10
C ARG A 466 -9.47 17.87 -43.58
N VAL A 467 -9.59 16.85 -44.42
CA VAL A 467 -10.14 15.54 -44.04
C VAL A 467 -9.22 14.84 -43.05
N VAL A 468 -7.91 14.78 -43.34
CA VAL A 468 -6.90 14.15 -42.49
C VAL A 468 -6.79 14.86 -41.14
N ASP A 469 -6.76 16.19 -41.12
CA ASP A 469 -6.78 16.98 -39.87
C ASP A 469 -8.02 16.69 -39.02
N ARG A 470 -9.19 16.56 -39.64
CA ARG A 470 -10.44 16.27 -38.93
C ARG A 470 -10.45 14.88 -38.32
N THR A 471 -9.93 13.88 -39.03
CA THR A 471 -9.85 12.49 -38.55
C THR A 471 -8.82 12.36 -37.43
N LEU A 472 -7.62 12.93 -37.59
CA LEU A 472 -6.57 12.89 -36.57
C LEU A 472 -6.99 13.58 -35.26
N ARG A 473 -7.86 14.59 -35.31
CA ARG A 473 -8.43 15.22 -34.09
C ARG A 473 -9.36 14.31 -33.29
N LEU A 474 -9.80 13.19 -33.85
CA LEU A 474 -10.60 12.19 -33.13
C LEU A 474 -9.72 11.22 -32.34
N VAL A 475 -8.45 11.05 -32.70
CA VAL A 475 -7.55 10.08 -32.05
C VAL A 475 -7.45 10.30 -30.53
N PRO A 476 -7.25 11.52 -29.98
CA PRO A 476 -7.18 11.70 -28.54
C PRO A 476 -8.49 11.36 -27.82
N ALA A 477 -9.63 11.55 -28.51
CA ALA A 477 -10.94 11.16 -27.98
C ALA A 477 -11.10 9.64 -27.94
N VAL A 478 -10.68 8.93 -28.98
CA VAL A 478 -10.67 7.46 -29.02
C VAL A 478 -9.75 6.90 -27.95
N LEU A 479 -8.54 7.45 -27.81
CA LEU A 479 -7.60 7.05 -26.76
C LEU A 479 -8.17 7.29 -25.36
N LEU A 480 -8.88 8.40 -25.13
CA LEU A 480 -9.54 8.65 -23.86
C LEU A 480 -10.64 7.62 -23.57
N ILE A 481 -11.41 7.21 -24.58
CA ILE A 481 -12.39 6.11 -24.44
C ILE A 481 -11.67 4.83 -24.04
N VAL A 482 -10.59 4.45 -24.74
CA VAL A 482 -9.79 3.26 -24.41
C VAL A 482 -9.30 3.32 -22.96
N VAL A 483 -8.77 4.46 -22.51
CA VAL A 483 -8.24 4.60 -21.15
C VAL A 483 -9.31 4.46 -20.08
N VAL A 484 -10.47 5.09 -20.27
CA VAL A 484 -11.60 4.94 -19.34
C VAL A 484 -12.13 3.50 -19.36
N SER A 485 -12.23 2.86 -20.53
CA SER A 485 -12.68 1.47 -20.64
C SER A 485 -11.69 0.50 -19.99
N VAL A 486 -10.38 0.67 -20.18
CA VAL A 486 -9.35 -0.16 -19.52
C VAL A 486 -9.42 0.01 -18.00
N ALA A 487 -9.62 1.24 -17.52
CA ALA A 487 -9.70 1.53 -16.09
C ALA A 487 -10.97 0.99 -15.42
N MET A 488 -12.12 1.05 -16.12
CA MET A 488 -13.43 0.61 -15.61
C MET A 488 -13.67 -0.91 -15.76
N LEU A 489 -13.16 -1.53 -16.83
CA LEU A 489 -13.38 -2.97 -17.12
C LEU A 489 -12.18 -3.84 -16.73
N HIS A 490 -11.15 -3.25 -16.11
CA HIS A 490 -9.89 -3.91 -15.72
C HIS A 490 -9.25 -4.76 -16.82
N LEU A 491 -9.31 -4.28 -18.05
CA LEU A 491 -8.73 -4.98 -19.20
C LEU A 491 -7.20 -5.10 -19.02
N PRO A 492 -6.58 -6.25 -19.38
CA PRO A 492 -5.15 -6.49 -19.23
C PRO A 492 -4.32 -5.74 -20.30
N LEU A 493 -4.63 -4.48 -20.57
CA LEU A 493 -3.95 -3.63 -21.54
C LEU A 493 -3.01 -2.66 -20.82
N SER A 494 -1.74 -2.68 -21.20
CA SER A 494 -0.75 -1.74 -20.66
C SER A 494 -0.95 -0.36 -21.26
N LEU A 495 -1.48 0.57 -20.46
CA LEU A 495 -1.65 1.99 -20.83
C LEU A 495 -0.31 2.68 -21.11
N VAL A 496 0.77 2.18 -20.52
CA VAL A 496 2.14 2.64 -20.75
C VAL A 496 2.50 2.55 -22.23
N GLY A 497 2.08 1.46 -22.90
CA GLY A 497 2.39 1.17 -24.31
C GLY A 497 1.83 2.18 -25.32
N ILE A 498 0.85 2.99 -24.91
CA ILE A 498 0.10 3.89 -25.79
C ILE A 498 0.68 5.32 -25.76
N GLU A 499 1.64 5.58 -24.89
CA GLU A 499 2.29 6.89 -24.72
C GLU A 499 3.80 6.83 -24.97
N PRO A 500 4.43 7.92 -25.43
CA PRO A 500 5.85 7.96 -25.76
C PRO A 500 6.75 8.19 -24.54
N PHE A 501 6.20 8.28 -23.33
CA PHE A 501 6.93 8.78 -22.16
C PHE A 501 8.00 7.81 -21.68
N ASP A 502 7.71 6.52 -21.67
CA ASP A 502 8.70 5.49 -21.29
C ASP A 502 9.87 5.39 -22.28
N ALA A 503 9.75 5.94 -23.49
CA ALA A 503 10.84 5.94 -24.46
C ALA A 503 12.08 6.72 -23.98
N PHE A 504 11.94 7.62 -23.00
CA PHE A 504 13.08 8.29 -22.34
C PHE A 504 13.88 7.34 -21.45
N VAL A 505 13.29 6.23 -21.00
CA VAL A 505 13.94 5.18 -20.21
C VAL A 505 14.21 3.98 -21.11
N PHE A 506 15.12 4.16 -22.07
CA PHE A 506 15.40 3.19 -23.14
C PHE A 506 15.74 1.77 -22.66
N ARG A 507 16.20 1.61 -21.41
CA ARG A 507 16.49 0.30 -20.81
C ARG A 507 15.25 -0.54 -20.50
N ILE A 508 14.10 0.12 -20.27
CA ILE A 508 12.84 -0.51 -19.81
C ILE A 508 11.74 -0.32 -20.87
N ALA A 509 11.91 0.63 -21.79
CA ALA A 509 10.94 0.98 -22.81
C ALA A 509 10.58 -0.21 -23.72
N GLY A 510 9.28 -0.51 -23.81
CA GLY A 510 8.76 -1.46 -24.79
C GLY A 510 8.77 -0.91 -26.22
N TRP A 511 8.81 -1.81 -27.22
CA TRP A 511 8.79 -1.44 -28.64
C TRP A 511 7.60 -0.56 -29.04
N ALA A 512 6.44 -0.74 -28.42
CA ALA A 512 5.25 0.06 -28.67
C ALA A 512 5.48 1.55 -28.33
N THR A 513 6.02 1.87 -27.14
CA THR A 513 6.24 3.25 -26.70
C THR A 513 7.32 3.94 -27.54
N ILE A 514 8.38 3.22 -27.87
CA ILE A 514 9.46 3.69 -28.76
C ILE A 514 8.89 4.04 -30.13
N THR A 515 8.04 3.17 -30.70
CA THR A 515 7.42 3.41 -32.00
C THR A 515 6.54 4.66 -31.97
N VAL A 516 5.70 4.81 -30.94
CA VAL A 516 4.85 6.02 -30.77
C VAL A 516 5.71 7.28 -30.63
N ALA A 517 6.81 7.23 -29.89
CA ALA A 517 7.73 8.34 -29.71
C ALA A 517 8.41 8.76 -31.02
N ILE A 518 8.95 7.80 -31.77
CA ILE A 518 9.61 8.05 -33.06
C ILE A 518 8.61 8.60 -34.07
N VAL A 519 7.46 7.94 -34.24
CA VAL A 519 6.42 8.38 -35.19
C VAL A 519 5.91 9.77 -34.84
N GLY A 520 5.65 10.04 -33.55
CA GLY A 520 5.22 11.34 -33.07
C GLY A 520 6.25 12.45 -33.31
N LEU A 521 7.54 12.15 -33.13
CA LEU A 521 8.63 13.09 -33.36
C LEU A 521 8.84 13.37 -34.86
N VAL A 522 8.83 12.32 -35.70
CA VAL A 522 8.92 12.44 -37.16
C VAL A 522 7.74 13.22 -37.72
N ALA A 523 6.51 12.92 -37.28
CA ALA A 523 5.32 13.67 -37.66
C ALA A 523 5.43 15.16 -37.29
N SER A 524 6.16 15.48 -36.22
CA SER A 524 6.37 16.85 -35.76
C SER A 524 7.29 17.70 -36.64
N LEU A 525 8.04 17.06 -37.55
CA LEU A 525 8.79 17.76 -38.62
C LEU A 525 7.85 18.38 -39.66
N PHE A 526 6.72 17.72 -39.92
CA PHE A 526 5.75 18.15 -40.93
C PHE A 526 4.66 19.05 -40.35
N VAL A 527 4.15 18.67 -39.17
CA VAL A 527 3.10 19.40 -38.45
C VAL A 527 3.62 19.83 -37.08
N PRO A 528 3.66 21.13 -36.76
CA PRO A 528 4.12 21.59 -35.45
C PRO A 528 3.40 20.88 -34.29
N MET A 529 4.16 20.24 -33.40
CA MET A 529 3.63 19.55 -32.21
C MET A 529 2.59 18.46 -32.55
N ALA A 530 2.86 17.64 -33.58
CA ALA A 530 1.90 16.69 -34.14
C ALA A 530 1.33 15.72 -33.09
N TYR A 531 2.18 15.12 -32.24
CA TYR A 531 1.72 14.20 -31.21
C TYR A 531 0.94 14.94 -30.11
N CYS A 532 1.41 16.09 -29.65
CA CYS A 532 0.66 16.88 -28.66
C CYS A 532 -0.69 17.37 -29.19
N HIS A 533 -0.86 17.51 -30.51
CA HIS A 533 -2.10 17.97 -31.13
C HIS A 533 -3.08 16.84 -31.46
N TYR A 534 -2.58 15.71 -31.99
CA TYR A 534 -3.40 14.61 -32.50
C TYR A 534 -3.25 13.29 -31.73
N GLY A 535 -2.17 13.07 -30.99
CA GLY A 535 -1.86 11.77 -30.38
C GLY A 535 -1.92 11.73 -28.85
N CYS A 536 -1.87 12.88 -28.17
CA CYS A 536 -1.72 12.95 -26.72
C CYS A 536 -3.08 13.07 -26.01
N PRO A 537 -3.60 11.99 -25.40
CA PRO A 537 -4.87 12.03 -24.66
C PRO A 537 -4.76 12.82 -23.35
N THR A 538 -3.60 12.78 -22.67
CA THR A 538 -3.29 13.65 -21.52
C THR A 538 -3.43 15.14 -21.89
N GLY A 539 -2.90 15.53 -23.06
CA GLY A 539 -3.07 16.89 -23.59
C GLY A 539 -4.54 17.25 -23.88
N ALA A 540 -5.37 16.29 -24.28
CA ALA A 540 -6.80 16.49 -24.47
C ALA A 540 -7.54 16.77 -23.15
N VAL A 541 -7.21 16.03 -22.08
CA VAL A 541 -7.76 16.26 -20.73
C VAL A 541 -7.36 17.64 -20.19
N LEU A 542 -6.06 17.99 -20.24
CA LEU A 542 -5.59 19.32 -19.82
C LEU A 542 -6.20 20.46 -20.65
N GLY A 543 -6.45 20.20 -21.94
CA GLY A 543 -7.15 21.12 -22.82
C GLY A 543 -8.64 21.27 -22.50
N TYR A 544 -9.28 20.23 -21.95
CA TYR A 544 -10.68 20.22 -21.53
C TYR A 544 -10.90 21.02 -20.25
N VAL A 545 -9.95 20.92 -19.31
CA VAL A 545 -9.91 21.62 -18.02
C VAL A 545 -9.45 23.09 -18.15
N ARG A 546 -9.09 23.55 -19.35
CA ARG A 546 -8.63 24.93 -19.56
C ARG A 546 -9.77 25.96 -19.51
N LEU A 547 -9.61 27.01 -18.71
CA LEU A 547 -10.54 28.14 -18.69
C LEU A 547 -10.27 29.10 -19.85
N THR A 548 -11.28 29.39 -20.68
CA THR A 548 -11.20 30.33 -21.81
C THR A 548 -12.45 31.20 -21.88
N GLY A 549 -12.37 32.37 -22.50
CA GLY A 549 -13.53 33.26 -22.68
C GLY A 549 -14.67 32.65 -23.52
N SER A 550 -14.39 31.59 -24.28
CA SER A 550 -15.38 30.80 -25.04
C SER A 550 -15.91 29.58 -24.27
N SER A 551 -15.46 29.34 -23.04
CA SER A 551 -15.83 28.14 -22.27
C SER A 551 -17.31 28.08 -21.88
N GLY A 552 -18.07 29.17 -22.02
CA GLY A 552 -19.52 29.20 -21.78
C GLY A 552 -20.39 28.51 -22.85
N ARG A 553 -19.80 27.97 -23.92
CA ARG A 553 -20.52 27.22 -24.97
C ARG A 553 -20.28 25.72 -24.86
N TRP A 554 -21.34 24.96 -25.16
CA TRP A 554 -21.30 23.51 -25.29
C TRP A 554 -20.55 23.10 -26.55
N ASN A 555 -19.60 22.17 -26.42
CA ASN A 555 -18.78 21.65 -27.52
C ASN A 555 -18.88 20.13 -27.61
N ARG A 556 -18.41 19.54 -28.73
CA ARG A 556 -18.36 18.07 -28.91
C ARG A 556 -17.58 17.33 -27.82
N ARG A 557 -16.58 17.99 -27.21
CA ARG A 557 -15.82 17.44 -26.07
C ARG A 557 -16.67 17.31 -24.81
N ASP A 558 -17.64 18.20 -24.62
CA ASP A 558 -18.58 18.12 -23.51
C ASP A 558 -19.49 16.89 -23.69
N THR A 559 -20.06 16.71 -24.88
CA THR A 559 -20.83 15.51 -25.21
C THR A 559 -20.04 14.22 -25.00
N LEU A 560 -18.78 14.16 -25.47
CA LEU A 560 -17.92 12.99 -25.25
C LEU A 560 -17.71 12.71 -23.76
N ALA A 561 -17.36 13.73 -22.97
CA ALA A 561 -17.15 13.58 -21.53
C ALA A 561 -18.43 13.12 -20.82
N THR A 562 -19.59 13.67 -21.18
CA THR A 562 -20.88 13.22 -20.66
C THR A 562 -21.15 11.76 -21.00
N CYS A 563 -20.92 11.34 -22.26
CA CYS A 563 -21.06 9.94 -22.68
C CYS A 563 -20.11 9.02 -21.91
N LEU A 564 -18.86 9.44 -21.67
CA LEU A 564 -17.90 8.67 -20.88
C LEU A 564 -18.33 8.54 -19.41
N THR A 565 -18.87 9.61 -18.82
CA THR A 565 -19.43 9.56 -17.47
C THR A 565 -20.64 8.62 -17.40
N ILE A 566 -21.54 8.66 -18.39
CA ILE A 566 -22.68 7.73 -18.47
C ILE A 566 -22.19 6.28 -18.62
N PHE A 567 -21.20 6.05 -19.49
CA PHE A 567 -20.59 4.72 -19.65
C PHE A 567 -19.96 4.22 -18.35
N ALA A 568 -19.14 5.05 -17.68
CA ALA A 568 -18.52 4.69 -16.41
C ALA A 568 -19.58 4.40 -15.32
N PHE A 569 -20.65 5.20 -15.28
CA PHE A 569 -21.74 4.97 -14.34
C PHE A 569 -22.52 3.68 -14.66
N ALA A 570 -22.76 3.40 -15.94
CA ALA A 570 -23.42 2.17 -16.37
C ALA A 570 -22.60 0.93 -15.99
N VAL A 571 -21.27 0.97 -16.18
CA VAL A 571 -20.38 -0.13 -15.76
C VAL A 571 -20.39 -0.29 -14.25
N TYR A 572 -20.31 0.80 -13.48
CA TYR A 572 -20.30 0.75 -12.01
C TYR A 572 -21.60 0.20 -11.39
N VAL A 573 -22.73 0.36 -12.08
CA VAL A 573 -24.05 -0.10 -11.61
C VAL A 573 -24.38 -1.52 -12.13
N SER A 574 -23.66 -2.00 -13.14
CA SER A 574 -23.83 -3.36 -13.70
C SER A 574 -23.13 -4.38 -12.83
#